data_AF-A0A939K6N7-F1
#
_entry.id   AF-A0A939K6N7-F1
#
_cell.length_a   1.000
_cell.length_b   1.000
_cell.length_c   1.000
_cell.angle_alpha   90.00
_cell.angle_beta   90.00
_cell.angle_gamma   90.00
#
_symmetry.space_group_name_H-M   'P 1'
#
loop_
_entity.id
_entity.type
_entity.pdbx_description
1 polymer ?
#
loop_
_entity_poly.entity_id
_entity_poly.type
_entity_poly.pdbx_seq_one_letter_code
_entity_poly.pdbx_strand_id
1 'polypeptide(L)'
;MIKHLIEDLAYDKITLSQGLTRAKLIAGRTQASNLREWVNQELQGYKDDLHLPDYRVIPCQTYLVIRLPFGGQDVVPVYMGKDSLSKYYDTHQLYDSVNIIESLLSSLKDELVITLSLPANLTLPMAKPFEQDIQDRMGAVRSVIKKISRSQYERVVDLTKHKLLDTLLELYAQFPNLENDFNPTEENLNKVENIVNNHIWGNNNPITVAAGQNVVQKDITNNVGLTDYSKLEALGVEKAEVEELQTILTTHQGDKQVLKEKVMKWVMPVMTGAMARGLYEQAPKIMEFVTKLIE
;
A
#
# COMPACT_ATOMS: atom_id res chain seq x y z
N MET A 1 20.70 1.23 -23.79
CA MET A 1 19.75 2.12 -23.06
C MET A 1 19.40 1.58 -21.68
N ILE A 2 18.87 0.36 -21.51
CA ILE A 2 18.50 -0.18 -20.19
C ILE A 2 19.72 -0.38 -19.27
N LYS A 3 20.84 -0.90 -19.81
CA LYS A 3 22.11 -1.04 -19.09
C LYS A 3 22.64 0.31 -18.58
N HIS A 4 22.64 1.32 -19.44
CA HIS A 4 23.05 2.68 -19.05
C HIS A 4 22.10 3.30 -18.01
N LEU A 5 20.79 3.02 -18.09
CA LEU A 5 19.83 3.47 -17.08
C LEU A 5 20.11 2.83 -15.72
N ILE A 6 20.39 1.52 -15.69
CA ILE A 6 20.75 0.79 -14.46
C ILE A 6 22.04 1.37 -13.87
N GLU A 7 23.07 1.57 -14.68
CA GLU A 7 24.34 2.17 -14.25
C GLU A 7 24.14 3.60 -13.73
N ASP A 8 23.38 4.44 -14.45
CA ASP A 8 23.13 5.82 -14.06
C ASP A 8 22.36 5.92 -12.74
N LEU A 9 21.38 5.03 -12.51
CA LEU A 9 20.63 4.94 -11.24
C LEU A 9 21.50 4.39 -10.10
N ALA A 10 22.29 3.35 -10.37
CA ALA A 10 23.13 2.72 -9.35
C ALA A 10 24.23 3.66 -8.83
N TYR A 11 24.78 4.51 -9.71
CA TYR A 11 25.82 5.48 -9.37
C TYR A 11 25.29 6.88 -9.05
N ASP A 12 23.97 7.05 -8.87
CA ASP A 12 23.34 8.34 -8.53
C ASP A 12 23.70 9.48 -9.50
N LYS A 13 23.92 9.14 -10.78
CA LYS A 13 24.25 10.12 -11.84
C LYS A 13 23.03 10.91 -12.30
N ILE A 14 21.84 10.34 -12.10
CA ILE A 14 20.55 10.94 -12.45
C ILE A 14 19.62 10.91 -11.24
N THR A 15 18.69 11.85 -11.22
CA THR A 15 17.57 11.85 -10.25
C THR A 15 16.62 10.67 -10.51
N LEU A 16 15.89 10.25 -9.48
CA LEU A 16 14.91 9.17 -9.61
C LEU A 16 13.80 9.55 -10.60
N SER A 17 13.34 10.80 -10.60
CA SER A 17 12.36 11.31 -11.57
C SER A 17 12.85 11.20 -13.02
N GLN A 18 14.13 11.52 -13.29
CA GLN A 18 14.74 11.30 -14.62
C GLN A 18 14.82 9.81 -14.97
N GLY A 19 15.18 8.96 -14.00
CA GLY A 19 15.22 7.51 -14.17
C GLY A 19 13.86 6.90 -14.52
N LEU A 20 12.82 7.28 -13.77
CA LEU A 20 11.43 6.88 -14.02
C LEU A 20 10.94 7.36 -15.39
N THR A 21 11.34 8.56 -15.82
CA THR A 21 11.00 9.08 -17.16
C THR A 21 11.61 8.22 -18.26
N ARG A 22 12.87 7.78 -18.10
CA ARG A 22 13.51 6.83 -19.04
C ARG A 22 12.86 5.45 -18.97
N ALA A 23 12.49 4.99 -17.77
CA ALA A 23 11.78 3.72 -17.58
C ALA A 23 10.41 3.71 -18.25
N LYS A 24 9.72 4.86 -18.32
CA LYS A 24 8.47 5.00 -19.07
C LYS A 24 8.62 4.68 -20.56
N LEU A 25 9.76 5.01 -21.16
CA LEU A 25 10.07 4.65 -22.56
C LEU A 25 10.24 3.13 -22.71
N ILE A 26 10.87 2.48 -21.72
CA ILE A 26 11.02 1.02 -21.68
C ILE A 26 9.66 0.34 -21.55
N ALA A 27 8.82 0.80 -20.62
CA ALA A 27 7.45 0.30 -20.43
C ALA A 27 6.60 0.41 -21.71
N GLY A 28 6.78 1.51 -22.46
CA GLY A 28 6.11 1.68 -23.76
C GLY A 28 6.55 0.68 -24.82
N ARG A 29 7.81 0.22 -24.80
CA ARG A 29 8.35 -0.77 -25.74
C ARG A 29 7.98 -2.20 -25.35
N THR A 30 7.99 -2.50 -24.06
CA THR A 30 7.63 -3.83 -23.55
C THR A 30 6.13 -4.08 -23.48
N GLN A 31 5.32 -3.05 -23.76
CA GLN A 31 3.86 -3.06 -23.61
C GLN A 31 3.39 -3.46 -22.20
N ALA A 32 4.26 -3.29 -21.19
CA ALA A 32 3.94 -3.56 -19.79
C ALA A 32 2.97 -2.50 -19.27
N SER A 33 1.68 -2.81 -19.24
CA SER A 33 0.65 -1.88 -18.78
C SER A 33 0.88 -1.52 -17.32
N ASN A 34 1.25 -2.52 -16.52
CA ASN A 34 1.37 -2.34 -15.08
C ASN A 34 2.58 -1.46 -14.75
N LEU A 35 3.74 -1.71 -15.38
CA LEU A 35 4.94 -0.89 -15.19
C LEU A 35 4.68 0.56 -15.61
N ARG A 36 3.99 0.75 -16.74
CA ARG A 36 3.63 2.07 -17.23
C ARG A 36 2.70 2.80 -16.26
N GLU A 37 1.72 2.11 -15.70
CA GLU A 37 0.80 2.67 -14.72
C GLU A 37 1.54 3.10 -13.45
N TRP A 38 2.34 2.21 -12.85
CA TRP A 38 3.12 2.53 -11.66
C TRP A 38 4.07 3.71 -11.89
N VAL A 39 4.84 3.71 -13.00
CA VAL A 39 5.74 4.82 -13.35
C VAL A 39 4.97 6.13 -13.51
N ASN A 40 3.76 6.10 -14.09
CA ASN A 40 2.95 7.32 -14.19
C ASN A 40 2.48 7.81 -12.83
N GLN A 41 2.07 6.92 -11.93
CA GLN A 41 1.65 7.27 -10.57
C GLN A 41 2.83 7.88 -9.79
N GLU A 42 4.03 7.30 -9.89
CA GLU A 42 5.24 7.84 -9.25
C GLU A 42 5.60 9.24 -9.79
N LEU A 43 5.47 9.47 -11.10
CA LEU A 43 5.82 10.73 -11.76
C LEU A 43 4.75 11.82 -11.61
N GLN A 44 3.47 11.46 -11.58
CA GLN A 44 2.35 12.42 -11.56
C GLN A 44 1.75 12.60 -10.17
N GLY A 45 2.06 11.70 -9.23
CA GLY A 45 1.41 11.60 -7.94
C GLY A 45 0.23 10.62 -7.96
N TYR A 46 -0.16 10.21 -6.76
CA TYR A 46 -1.29 9.32 -6.52
C TYR A 46 -2.58 10.12 -6.39
N LYS A 47 -3.69 9.52 -6.82
CA LYS A 47 -5.03 10.05 -6.58
C LYS A 47 -5.54 9.58 -5.23
N ASP A 48 -6.36 10.39 -4.58
CA ASP A 48 -6.91 10.11 -3.24
C ASP A 48 -7.72 8.80 -3.17
N ASP A 49 -8.32 8.38 -4.28
CA ASP A 49 -9.15 7.16 -4.38
C ASP A 49 -8.34 5.87 -4.58
N LEU A 50 -7.03 5.96 -4.81
CA LEU A 50 -6.19 4.80 -5.11
C LEU A 50 -5.52 4.25 -3.84
N HIS A 51 -5.38 2.93 -3.78
CA HIS A 51 -4.57 2.30 -2.74
C HIS A 51 -3.10 2.71 -2.91
N LEU A 52 -2.56 3.40 -1.90
CA LEU A 52 -1.15 3.77 -1.84
C LEU A 52 -0.27 2.55 -1.52
N PRO A 53 0.90 2.41 -2.15
CA PRO A 53 1.89 1.44 -1.73
C PRO A 53 2.32 1.66 -0.28
N ASP A 54 2.65 0.59 0.45
CA ASP A 54 3.01 0.67 1.88
C ASP A 54 4.19 1.61 2.16
N TYR A 55 5.16 1.69 1.25
CA TYR A 55 6.31 2.60 1.38
C TYR A 55 5.94 4.08 1.23
N ARG A 56 4.75 4.41 0.70
CA ARG A 56 4.18 5.76 0.66
C ARG A 56 3.44 6.14 1.95
N VAL A 57 3.26 5.20 2.88
CA VAL A 57 2.65 5.44 4.20
C VAL A 57 3.76 5.52 5.24
N ILE A 58 4.06 6.73 5.68
CA ILE A 58 5.15 6.98 6.64
C ILE A 58 4.60 7.17 8.05
N PRO A 59 5.26 6.62 9.08
CA PRO A 59 4.89 6.89 10.46
C PRO A 59 5.22 8.35 10.80
N CYS A 60 4.33 9.03 11.52
CA CYS A 60 4.51 10.42 11.94
C CYS A 60 3.86 10.68 13.30
N GLN A 61 4.31 11.74 13.99
CA GLN A 61 3.66 12.20 15.21
C GLN A 61 2.79 13.43 14.91
N THR A 62 1.50 13.34 15.23
CA THR A 62 0.59 14.49 15.16
C THR A 62 0.61 15.29 16.46
N TYR A 63 0.52 16.62 16.33
CA TYR A 63 0.42 17.57 17.43
C TYR A 63 -0.74 18.55 17.21
N LEU A 64 -1.40 18.94 18.29
CA LEU A 64 -2.35 20.04 18.33
C LEU A 64 -1.65 21.32 18.75
N VAL A 65 -1.82 22.38 17.95
CA VAL A 65 -1.43 23.73 18.33
C VAL A 65 -2.65 24.40 18.94
N ILE A 66 -2.62 24.62 20.24
CA ILE A 66 -3.72 25.18 21.03
C ILE A 66 -3.38 26.62 21.38
N ARG A 67 -4.30 27.55 21.13
CA ARG A 67 -4.23 28.91 21.65
C ARG A 67 -4.92 28.95 23.00
N LEU A 68 -4.21 29.47 24.01
CA LEU A 68 -4.70 29.67 25.37
C LEU A 68 -5.10 31.15 25.58
N PRO A 69 -5.81 31.47 26.67
CA PRO A 69 -6.11 32.85 27.04
C PRO A 69 -4.85 33.70 27.18
N PHE A 70 -5.00 35.03 27.06
CA PHE A 70 -3.91 36.01 27.17
C PHE A 70 -2.77 35.82 26.15
N GLY A 71 -3.02 35.14 25.03
CA GLY A 71 -2.06 34.95 23.95
C GLY A 71 -1.09 33.80 24.15
N GLY A 72 -1.29 32.95 25.16
CA GLY A 72 -0.51 31.72 25.33
C GLY A 72 -0.71 30.75 24.16
N GLN A 73 0.32 29.95 23.87
CA GLN A 73 0.24 28.87 22.89
C GLN A 73 0.86 27.61 23.49
N ASP A 74 0.22 26.47 23.29
CA ASP A 74 0.72 25.16 23.68
C ASP A 74 0.72 24.21 22.48
N VAL A 75 1.64 23.25 22.48
CA VAL A 75 1.79 22.24 21.43
C VAL A 75 1.78 20.86 22.07
N VAL A 76 0.66 20.16 21.94
CA VAL A 76 0.41 18.91 22.65
C VAL A 76 0.45 17.74 21.67
N PRO A 77 1.21 16.66 21.93
CA PRO A 77 1.18 15.47 21.09
C PRO A 77 -0.17 14.77 21.19
N VAL A 78 -0.68 14.32 20.05
CA VAL A 78 -1.89 13.50 19.98
C VAL A 78 -1.53 12.03 20.23
N TYR A 79 -2.25 11.38 21.13
CA TYR A 79 -2.15 9.95 21.37
C TYR A 79 -3.54 9.33 21.50
N MET A 80 -3.91 8.48 20.54
CA MET A 80 -5.24 7.83 20.47
C MET A 80 -5.23 6.38 21.00
N GLY A 81 -4.08 5.88 21.49
CA GLY A 81 -3.97 4.49 21.94
C GLY A 81 -4.30 3.48 20.84
N LYS A 82 -5.08 2.43 21.17
CA LYS A 82 -5.47 1.36 20.24
C LYS A 82 -6.76 1.65 19.44
N ASP A 83 -7.20 2.91 19.39
CA ASP A 83 -8.40 3.28 18.63
C ASP A 83 -8.21 2.99 17.13
N SER A 84 -9.29 2.58 16.46
CA SER A 84 -9.43 2.55 15.01
C SER A 84 -8.92 3.80 14.29
N LEU A 85 -9.03 4.97 14.94
CA LEU A 85 -8.59 6.26 14.38
C LEU A 85 -7.09 6.51 14.50
N SER A 86 -6.37 5.75 15.34
CA SER A 86 -4.92 5.92 15.59
C SER A 86 -4.11 6.02 14.29
N LYS A 87 -4.41 5.17 13.31
CA LYS A 87 -3.72 5.15 12.01
C LYS A 87 -3.74 6.51 11.29
N TYR A 88 -4.82 7.30 11.40
CA TYR A 88 -4.91 8.61 10.75
C TYR A 88 -4.04 9.69 11.42
N TYR A 89 -3.78 9.55 12.72
CA TYR A 89 -2.92 10.45 13.49
C TYR A 89 -1.46 10.03 13.42
N ASP A 90 -1.19 8.73 13.39
CA ASP A 90 0.16 8.18 13.51
C ASP A 90 0.82 7.93 12.15
N THR A 91 0.10 8.15 11.04
CA THR A 91 0.65 8.01 9.69
C THR A 91 0.41 9.25 8.83
N HIS A 92 1.32 9.48 7.89
CA HIS A 92 1.17 10.44 6.81
C HIS A 92 1.24 9.68 5.48
N GLN A 93 0.30 10.00 4.60
CA GLN A 93 0.19 9.38 3.28
C GLN A 93 0.78 10.34 2.25
N LEU A 94 1.79 9.88 1.50
CA LEU A 94 2.50 10.66 0.51
C LEU A 94 1.93 10.45 -0.90
N TYR A 95 0.98 11.30 -1.26
CA TYR A 95 0.38 11.33 -2.61
C TYR A 95 1.23 12.08 -3.63
N ASP A 96 2.16 12.92 -3.20
CA ASP A 96 2.96 13.76 -4.09
C ASP A 96 3.85 12.95 -5.04
N SER A 97 4.07 13.51 -6.24
CA SER A 97 5.02 12.96 -7.20
C SER A 97 6.44 12.89 -6.63
N VAL A 98 7.24 11.95 -7.12
CA VAL A 98 8.65 11.79 -6.71
C VAL A 98 9.44 13.08 -6.90
N ASN A 99 9.21 13.82 -7.99
CA ASN A 99 9.92 15.08 -8.24
C ASN A 99 9.64 16.14 -7.15
N ILE A 100 8.41 16.21 -6.64
CA ILE A 100 8.06 17.11 -5.52
C ILE A 100 8.81 16.68 -4.25
N ILE A 101 8.88 15.37 -3.99
CA ILE A 101 9.60 14.83 -2.83
C ILE A 101 11.11 15.09 -2.94
N GLU A 102 11.72 14.87 -4.11
CA GLU A 102 13.13 15.16 -4.37
C GLU A 102 13.44 16.65 -4.20
N SER A 103 12.55 17.52 -4.70
CA SER A 103 12.67 18.98 -4.54
C SER A 103 12.56 19.41 -3.07
N LEU A 104 11.62 18.82 -2.32
CA LEU A 104 11.44 19.06 -0.89
C LEU A 104 12.70 18.63 -0.09
N LEU A 105 13.25 17.46 -0.38
CA LEU A 105 14.49 16.99 0.26
C LEU A 105 15.70 17.87 -0.07
N SER A 106 15.73 18.40 -1.29
CA SER A 106 16.79 19.29 -1.76
C SER A 106 16.72 20.69 -1.15
N SER A 107 15.52 21.18 -0.82
CA SER A 107 15.33 22.50 -0.20
C SER A 107 15.59 22.49 1.31
N LEU A 108 15.37 21.35 1.98
CA LEU A 108 15.44 21.22 3.44
C LEU A 108 16.80 20.72 3.98
N LYS A 109 17.92 21.02 3.32
CA LYS A 109 19.25 20.38 3.55
C LYS A 109 19.67 20.24 5.02
N ASP A 110 19.38 21.23 5.84
CA ASP A 110 19.80 21.26 7.26
C ASP A 110 18.68 20.90 8.24
N GLU A 111 17.46 20.65 7.75
CA GLU A 111 16.31 20.31 8.60
C GLU A 111 16.17 18.80 8.77
N LEU A 112 16.18 18.34 10.02
CA LEU A 112 15.97 16.93 10.36
C LEU A 112 14.49 16.54 10.40
N VAL A 113 13.59 17.53 10.59
CA VAL A 113 12.16 17.29 10.82
C VAL A 113 11.34 18.23 9.95
N ILE A 114 10.49 17.65 9.13
CA ILE A 114 9.51 18.34 8.30
C ILE A 114 8.23 18.52 9.11
N THR A 115 7.76 19.76 9.24
CA THR A 115 6.50 20.08 9.92
C THR A 115 5.44 20.45 8.89
N LEU A 116 4.41 19.61 8.76
CA LEU A 116 3.28 19.85 7.87
C LEU A 116 2.11 20.40 8.67
N SER A 117 1.63 21.59 8.32
CA SER A 117 0.37 22.11 8.85
C SER A 117 -0.80 21.55 8.04
N LEU A 118 -1.76 20.92 8.73
CA LEU A 118 -2.97 20.46 8.08
C LEU A 118 -3.89 21.64 7.76
N PRO A 119 -4.66 21.56 6.65
CA PRO A 119 -5.66 22.56 6.32
C PRO A 119 -6.82 22.57 7.34
N ALA A 120 -7.54 23.68 7.40
CA ALA A 120 -8.55 23.93 8.44
C ALA A 120 -9.72 22.92 8.40
N ASN A 121 -10.08 22.43 7.21
CA ASN A 121 -11.12 21.42 7.01
C ASN A 121 -10.78 20.06 7.65
N LEU A 122 -9.49 19.72 7.76
CA LEU A 122 -9.02 18.51 8.44
C LEU A 122 -8.71 18.78 9.92
N THR A 123 -8.39 20.02 10.27
CA THR A 123 -8.03 20.41 11.64
C THR A 123 -9.17 20.20 12.63
N LEU A 124 -10.39 20.67 12.31
CA LEU A 124 -11.52 20.59 13.24
C LEU A 124 -11.96 19.13 13.54
N PRO A 125 -12.15 18.25 12.54
CA PRO A 125 -12.48 16.85 12.80
C PRO A 125 -11.40 16.13 13.63
N MET A 126 -10.13 16.42 13.39
CA MET A 126 -9.01 15.77 14.09
C MET A 126 -8.85 16.26 15.54
N ALA A 127 -9.31 17.46 15.86
CA ALA A 127 -9.22 17.98 17.22
C ALA A 127 -10.46 17.66 18.07
N LYS A 128 -11.56 17.20 17.46
CA LYS A 128 -12.82 16.87 18.12
C LYS A 128 -12.67 15.90 19.31
N PRO A 129 -11.85 14.83 19.25
CA PRO A 129 -11.67 13.94 20.40
C PRO A 129 -11.04 14.63 21.63
N PHE A 130 -10.34 15.75 21.43
CA PHE A 130 -9.61 16.50 22.46
C PHE A 130 -10.34 17.78 22.88
N GLU A 131 -11.57 18.01 22.40
CA GLU A 131 -12.28 19.25 22.61
C GLU A 131 -12.53 19.54 24.09
N GLN A 132 -12.90 18.52 24.89
CA GLN A 132 -13.13 18.67 26.32
C GLN A 132 -11.86 19.13 27.07
N ASP A 133 -10.73 18.45 26.84
CA ASP A 133 -9.44 18.79 27.46
C ASP A 133 -8.98 20.21 27.09
N ILE A 134 -9.31 20.65 25.88
CA ILE A 134 -8.99 21.99 25.39
C ILE A 134 -9.89 23.04 26.04
N GLN A 135 -11.19 22.76 26.15
CA GLN A 135 -12.16 23.65 26.80
C GLN A 135 -11.88 23.81 28.30
N ASP A 136 -11.48 22.74 28.99
CA ASP A 136 -11.09 22.78 30.41
C ASP A 136 -9.91 23.74 30.66
N ARG A 137 -9.05 23.93 29.65
CA ARG A 137 -7.93 24.89 29.66
C ARG A 137 -8.30 26.27 29.13
N MET A 138 -9.58 26.52 28.86
CA MET A 138 -10.11 27.71 28.16
C MET A 138 -9.39 27.98 26.83
N GLY A 139 -8.93 26.91 26.17
CA GLY A 139 -8.17 26.97 24.94
C GLY A 139 -9.05 26.84 23.69
N ALA A 140 -8.45 27.13 22.53
CA ALA A 140 -9.03 26.88 21.22
C ALA A 140 -7.98 26.27 20.28
N VAL A 141 -8.39 25.30 19.47
CA VAL A 141 -7.52 24.69 18.46
C VAL A 141 -7.19 25.72 17.39
N ARG A 142 -5.90 25.95 17.14
CA ARG A 142 -5.42 26.84 16.08
C ARG A 142 -5.11 26.05 14.81
N SER A 143 -4.35 24.97 14.93
CA SER A 143 -3.97 24.11 13.82
C SER A 143 -3.56 22.72 14.32
N VAL A 144 -3.60 21.75 13.42
CA VAL A 144 -3.00 20.43 13.62
C VAL A 144 -1.73 20.37 12.77
N ILE A 145 -0.63 19.94 13.37
CA ILE A 145 0.65 19.76 12.67
C ILE A 145 1.10 18.31 12.74
N LYS A 146 1.66 17.79 11.65
CA LYS A 146 2.37 16.51 11.60
C LYS A 146 3.86 16.77 11.55
N LYS A 147 4.62 16.14 12.45
CA LYS A 147 6.08 16.14 12.41
C LYS A 147 6.58 14.82 11.86
N ILE A 148 7.40 14.92 10.82
CA ILE A 148 7.92 13.77 10.09
C ILE A 148 9.43 13.91 9.98
N SER A 149 10.18 12.83 10.25
CA SER A 149 11.62 12.83 10.03
C SER A 149 11.95 12.91 8.54
N ARG A 150 12.93 13.75 8.17
CA ARG A 150 13.48 13.83 6.81
C ARG A 150 13.85 12.44 6.26
N SER A 151 14.44 11.60 7.10
CA SER A 151 14.83 10.23 6.74
C SER A 151 13.68 9.34 6.27
N GLN A 152 12.42 9.63 6.65
CA GLN A 152 11.27 8.87 6.14
C GLN A 152 10.96 9.22 4.68
N TYR A 153 11.15 10.48 4.28
CA TYR A 153 11.02 10.89 2.89
C TYR A 153 12.16 10.33 2.04
N GLU A 154 13.39 10.35 2.55
CA GLU A 154 14.55 9.72 1.90
C GLU A 154 14.30 8.22 1.69
N ARG A 155 13.79 7.52 2.72
CA ARG A 155 13.41 6.11 2.62
C ARG A 155 12.37 5.86 1.52
N VAL A 156 11.41 6.75 1.30
CA VAL A 156 10.43 6.60 0.21
C VAL A 156 11.14 6.65 -1.14
N VAL A 157 12.02 7.64 -1.34
CA VAL A 157 12.81 7.78 -2.58
C VAL A 157 13.69 6.54 -2.81
N ASP A 158 14.39 6.08 -1.78
CA ASP A 158 15.27 4.91 -1.87
C ASP A 158 14.50 3.62 -2.17
N LEU A 159 13.34 3.41 -1.53
CA LEU A 159 12.51 2.23 -1.80
C LEU A 159 11.92 2.25 -3.21
N THR A 160 11.47 3.41 -3.70
CA THR A 160 11.03 3.56 -5.10
C THR A 160 12.19 3.30 -6.06
N LYS A 161 13.40 3.80 -5.75
CA LYS A 161 14.62 3.55 -6.53
C LYS A 161 14.97 2.06 -6.59
N HIS A 162 14.95 1.36 -5.45
CA HIS A 162 15.23 -0.08 -5.40
C HIS A 162 14.20 -0.88 -6.20
N LYS A 163 12.89 -0.60 -6.03
CA LYS A 163 11.84 -1.26 -6.83
C LYS A 163 12.04 -1.07 -8.33
N LEU A 164 12.40 0.14 -8.76
CA LEU A 164 12.73 0.40 -10.15
C LEU A 164 13.96 -0.40 -10.59
N LEU A 165 15.03 -0.38 -9.80
CA LEU A 165 16.29 -1.04 -10.12
C LEU A 165 16.12 -2.56 -10.24
N ASP A 166 15.44 -3.18 -9.28
CA ASP A 166 15.19 -4.63 -9.27
C ASP A 166 14.36 -5.04 -10.50
N THR A 167 13.32 -4.26 -10.81
CA THR A 167 12.51 -4.48 -12.03
C THR A 167 13.36 -4.37 -13.29
N LEU A 168 14.21 -3.34 -13.40
CA LEU A 168 15.06 -3.13 -14.58
C LEU A 168 16.14 -4.22 -14.72
N LEU A 169 16.73 -4.67 -13.61
CA LEU A 169 17.74 -5.73 -13.60
C LEU A 169 17.15 -7.05 -14.08
N GLU A 170 15.96 -7.42 -13.60
CA GLU A 170 15.32 -8.67 -14.02
C GLU A 170 14.83 -8.61 -15.47
N LEU A 171 14.30 -7.46 -15.91
CA LEU A 171 14.00 -7.23 -17.32
C LEU A 171 15.25 -7.35 -18.20
N TYR A 172 16.38 -6.83 -17.75
CA TYR A 172 17.64 -6.95 -18.47
C TYR A 172 18.17 -8.38 -18.51
N ALA A 173 18.03 -9.15 -17.43
CA ALA A 173 18.45 -10.54 -17.37
C ALA A 173 17.65 -11.43 -18.35
N GLN A 174 16.33 -11.21 -18.44
CA GLN A 174 15.44 -11.99 -19.32
C GLN A 174 15.48 -11.49 -20.76
N PHE A 175 15.68 -10.18 -20.96
CA PHE A 175 15.70 -9.54 -22.28
C PHE A 175 16.93 -8.62 -22.44
N PRO A 176 18.15 -9.17 -22.62
CA PRO A 176 19.37 -8.37 -22.73
C PRO A 176 19.37 -7.38 -23.90
N ASN A 177 18.68 -7.72 -25.00
CA ASN A 177 18.57 -6.93 -26.23
C ASN A 177 17.17 -6.33 -26.45
N LEU A 178 16.49 -5.95 -25.36
CA LEU A 178 15.14 -5.37 -25.38
C LEU A 178 15.00 -4.11 -26.26
N GLU A 179 16.11 -3.46 -26.62
CA GLU A 179 16.12 -2.29 -27.50
C GLU A 179 15.95 -2.61 -28.98
N ASN A 180 16.44 -3.75 -29.46
CA ASN A 180 16.53 -4.06 -30.88
C ASN A 180 15.65 -5.25 -31.29
N ASP A 181 15.47 -6.23 -30.40
CA ASP A 181 14.85 -7.54 -30.73
C ASP A 181 13.68 -7.91 -29.81
N PHE A 182 13.06 -6.94 -29.13
CA PHE A 182 11.89 -7.27 -28.32
C PHE A 182 10.72 -7.69 -29.22
N ASN A 183 10.47 -9.00 -29.29
CA ASN A 183 9.31 -9.55 -29.97
C ASN A 183 8.13 -9.66 -28.98
N PRO A 184 7.05 -8.87 -29.15
CA PRO A 184 5.89 -8.89 -28.29
C PRO A 184 5.03 -10.13 -28.58
N THR A 185 5.54 -11.30 -28.20
CA THR A 185 4.76 -12.55 -28.16
C THR A 185 4.01 -12.61 -26.82
N GLU A 186 2.83 -13.25 -26.77
CA GLU A 186 2.06 -13.41 -25.52
C GLU A 186 2.90 -13.97 -24.36
N GLU A 187 3.79 -14.93 -24.63
CA GLU A 187 4.68 -15.49 -23.61
C GLU A 187 5.65 -14.45 -23.04
N ASN A 188 6.21 -13.59 -23.88
CA ASN A 188 7.15 -12.55 -23.45
C ASN A 188 6.43 -11.42 -22.70
N LEU A 189 5.23 -11.05 -23.14
CA LEU A 189 4.39 -10.07 -22.44
C LEU A 189 3.99 -10.57 -21.05
N ASN A 190 3.56 -11.83 -20.95
CA ASN A 190 3.24 -12.45 -19.66
C ASN A 190 4.47 -12.53 -18.74
N LYS A 191 5.65 -12.85 -19.27
CA LYS A 191 6.90 -12.83 -18.51
C LYS A 191 7.22 -11.43 -17.99
N VAL A 192 7.14 -10.41 -18.85
CA VAL A 192 7.36 -9.01 -18.44
C VAL A 192 6.37 -8.60 -17.35
N GLU A 193 5.07 -8.87 -17.53
CA GLU A 193 4.05 -8.53 -16.53
C GLU A 193 4.28 -9.26 -15.20
N ASN A 194 4.68 -10.52 -15.23
CA ASN A 194 5.03 -11.27 -14.01
C ASN A 194 6.23 -10.65 -13.26
N ILE A 195 7.28 -10.27 -13.99
CA ILE A 195 8.47 -9.61 -13.41
C ILE A 195 8.06 -8.31 -12.73
N VAL A 196 7.31 -7.47 -13.44
CA VAL A 196 6.83 -6.17 -12.95
C VAL A 196 5.94 -6.39 -11.73
N ASN A 197 5.04 -7.36 -11.79
CA ASN A 197 4.14 -7.64 -10.69
C ASN A 197 4.87 -8.08 -9.42
N ASN A 198 5.89 -8.93 -9.57
CA ASN A 198 6.68 -9.43 -8.45
C ASN A 198 7.48 -8.33 -7.75
N HIS A 199 8.01 -7.34 -8.48
CA HIS A 199 8.87 -6.31 -7.88
C HIS A 199 8.08 -5.09 -7.40
N ILE A 200 7.01 -4.71 -8.10
CA ILE A 200 6.24 -3.51 -7.79
C ILE A 200 5.18 -3.81 -6.73
N TRP A 201 4.31 -4.80 -6.96
CA TRP A 201 3.20 -5.16 -6.05
C TRP A 201 3.45 -6.42 -5.23
N GLY A 202 4.45 -7.24 -5.61
CA GLY A 202 4.87 -8.39 -4.83
C GLY A 202 5.36 -7.91 -3.46
N ASN A 203 4.74 -8.49 -2.43
CA ASN A 203 4.98 -8.14 -1.05
C ASN A 203 6.47 -8.33 -0.70
N ASN A 204 7.04 -7.43 0.10
CA ASN A 204 8.46 -7.36 0.50
C ASN A 204 9.01 -8.65 1.13
N ASN A 205 9.27 -9.69 0.34
CA ASN A 205 10.16 -10.76 0.71
C ASN A 205 11.47 -10.59 -0.07
N PRO A 206 12.62 -10.49 0.61
CA PRO A 206 13.89 -10.33 -0.07
C PRO A 206 14.15 -11.55 -0.95
N ILE A 207 14.36 -11.29 -2.24
CA ILE A 207 15.31 -11.97 -3.14
C ILE A 207 15.63 -13.42 -2.71
N THR A 208 14.81 -14.38 -3.14
CA THR A 208 15.25 -15.78 -3.23
C THR A 208 15.92 -15.98 -4.58
N VAL A 209 17.10 -15.39 -4.78
CA VAL A 209 18.02 -15.80 -5.85
C VAL A 209 18.61 -17.14 -5.42
N ALA A 210 17.93 -18.23 -5.73
CA ALA A 210 18.48 -19.57 -5.67
C ALA A 210 19.03 -19.92 -7.06
N ALA A 211 20.28 -19.52 -7.30
CA ALA A 211 21.08 -20.09 -8.37
C ALA A 211 21.47 -21.52 -7.97
N GLY A 212 20.96 -22.51 -8.70
CA GLY A 212 21.48 -23.89 -8.69
C GLY A 212 20.65 -24.92 -7.92
N GLN A 213 20.19 -25.92 -8.68
CA GLN A 213 19.70 -27.24 -8.28
C GLN A 213 18.31 -27.33 -7.61
N ASN A 214 17.35 -27.88 -8.39
CA ASN A 214 16.08 -28.48 -7.96
C ASN A 214 15.33 -27.76 -6.83
N VAL A 215 15.07 -26.48 -7.01
CA VAL A 215 13.96 -25.86 -6.32
C VAL A 215 12.70 -26.42 -6.97
N VAL A 216 11.95 -27.23 -6.23
CA VAL A 216 10.54 -27.45 -6.52
C VAL A 216 9.92 -26.07 -6.48
N GLN A 217 9.70 -25.50 -7.67
CA GLN A 217 8.84 -24.34 -7.86
C GLN A 217 7.52 -24.73 -7.23
N LYS A 218 7.30 -24.31 -5.97
CA LYS A 218 5.94 -24.17 -5.49
C LYS A 218 5.40 -23.09 -6.37
N ASP A 219 4.71 -23.51 -7.42
CA ASP A 219 3.75 -22.68 -8.12
C ASP A 219 2.95 -21.98 -7.03
N ILE A 220 3.26 -20.71 -6.80
CA ILE A 220 2.28 -19.77 -6.29
C ILE A 220 1.41 -19.42 -7.50
N THR A 221 0.77 -20.45 -8.06
CA THR A 221 -0.63 -20.32 -8.37
C THR A 221 -1.24 -19.86 -7.06
N ASN A 222 -1.89 -18.69 -7.06
CA ASN A 222 -2.87 -18.36 -6.03
C ASN A 222 -4.00 -19.40 -6.07
N ASN A 223 -3.70 -20.63 -5.66
CA ASN A 223 -4.59 -21.41 -4.85
C ASN A 223 -4.23 -20.99 -3.44
N VAL A 224 -4.88 -19.92 -2.97
CA VAL A 224 -5.18 -19.81 -1.55
C VAL A 224 -5.71 -21.19 -1.18
N GLY A 225 -4.95 -21.92 -0.39
CA GLY A 225 -5.43 -23.16 0.19
C GLY A 225 -6.72 -22.83 0.91
N LEU A 226 -7.84 -23.20 0.28
CA LEU A 226 -9.09 -23.52 0.94
C LEU A 226 -8.73 -24.36 2.17
N THR A 227 -8.63 -23.78 3.38
CA THR A 227 -8.62 -24.44 4.72
C THR A 227 -7.95 -23.61 5.81
N ASP A 228 -8.29 -22.33 5.98
CA ASP A 228 -8.05 -21.67 7.27
C ASP A 228 -9.36 -21.20 7.88
N TYR A 229 -10.31 -22.14 7.97
CA TYR A 229 -11.63 -21.94 8.55
C TYR A 229 -11.58 -21.60 10.05
N SER A 230 -10.44 -21.85 10.70
CA SER A 230 -10.14 -21.42 12.06
C SER A 230 -10.21 -19.89 12.22
N LYS A 231 -10.00 -19.13 11.13
CA LYS A 231 -10.21 -17.67 11.12
C LYS A 231 -11.68 -17.29 11.21
N LEU A 232 -12.59 -18.05 10.59
CA LEU A 232 -14.02 -17.78 10.70
C LEU A 232 -14.54 -18.10 12.11
N GLU A 233 -14.06 -19.17 12.72
CA GLU A 233 -14.35 -19.49 14.12
C GLU A 233 -13.84 -18.38 15.06
N ALA A 234 -12.64 -17.84 14.81
CA ALA A 234 -12.09 -16.71 15.58
C ALA A 234 -12.87 -15.39 15.36
N LEU A 235 -13.57 -15.25 14.24
CA LEU A 235 -14.48 -14.14 13.94
C LEU A 235 -15.89 -14.35 14.51
N GLY A 236 -16.13 -15.47 15.20
CA GLY A 236 -17.39 -15.79 15.88
C GLY A 236 -18.42 -16.51 15.02
N VAL A 237 -18.04 -17.02 13.83
CA VAL A 237 -18.91 -17.87 13.00
C VAL A 237 -19.07 -19.23 13.67
N GLU A 238 -20.29 -19.76 13.71
CA GLU A 238 -20.55 -21.05 14.35
C GLU A 238 -20.00 -22.21 13.53
N LYS A 239 -19.62 -23.30 14.18
CA LYS A 239 -19.05 -24.48 13.50
C LYS A 239 -19.97 -25.06 12.44
N ALA A 240 -21.28 -25.07 12.69
CA ALA A 240 -22.28 -25.52 11.73
C ALA A 240 -22.30 -24.66 10.45
N GLU A 241 -22.13 -23.34 10.58
CA GLU A 241 -22.07 -22.41 9.45
C GLU A 241 -20.76 -22.61 8.65
N VAL A 242 -19.67 -22.92 9.34
CA VAL A 242 -18.37 -23.26 8.71
C VAL A 242 -18.45 -24.57 7.91
N GLU A 243 -19.12 -25.58 8.43
CA GLU A 243 -19.34 -26.86 7.73
C GLU A 243 -20.24 -26.71 6.49
N GLU A 244 -21.22 -25.80 6.55
CA GLU A 244 -22.04 -25.46 5.39
C GLU A 244 -21.21 -24.80 4.28
N LEU A 245 -20.31 -23.87 4.62
CA LEU A 245 -19.39 -23.24 3.67
C LEU A 245 -18.45 -24.27 3.03
N GLN A 246 -17.92 -25.22 3.81
CA GLN A 246 -17.08 -26.31 3.30
C GLN A 246 -17.85 -27.18 2.29
N THR A 247 -19.12 -27.47 2.57
CA THR A 247 -19.98 -28.25 1.67
C THR A 247 -20.26 -27.51 0.36
N ILE A 248 -20.49 -26.18 0.42
CA ILE A 248 -20.69 -25.34 -0.78
C ILE A 248 -19.43 -25.33 -1.66
N LEU A 249 -18.25 -25.19 -1.04
CA LEU A 249 -16.96 -25.13 -1.75
C LEU A 249 -16.58 -26.48 -2.38
N THR A 250 -16.87 -27.60 -1.72
CA THR A 250 -16.57 -28.95 -2.26
C THR A 250 -17.56 -29.40 -3.34
N THR A 251 -18.83 -28.98 -3.26
CA THR A 251 -19.87 -29.42 -4.22
C THR A 251 -19.83 -28.64 -5.55
N HIS A 252 -19.23 -27.45 -5.58
CA HIS A 252 -19.29 -26.53 -6.74
C HIS A 252 -17.92 -26.11 -7.30
N GLN A 253 -16.90 -26.95 -7.12
CA GLN A 253 -15.49 -26.69 -7.48
C GLN A 253 -15.18 -26.39 -8.96
N GLY A 254 -16.17 -26.41 -9.87
CA GLY A 254 -16.00 -26.19 -11.32
C GLY A 254 -16.83 -25.06 -11.93
N ASP A 255 -17.77 -24.46 -11.20
CA ASP A 255 -18.65 -23.41 -11.72
C ASP A 255 -18.54 -22.13 -10.87
N LYS A 256 -17.67 -21.22 -11.31
CA LYS A 256 -17.35 -19.97 -10.59
C LYS A 256 -18.57 -19.07 -10.37
N GLN A 257 -19.55 -19.10 -11.28
CA GLN A 257 -20.74 -18.26 -11.18
C GLN A 257 -21.70 -18.80 -10.11
N VAL A 258 -21.96 -20.11 -10.13
CA VAL A 258 -22.81 -20.77 -9.14
C VAL A 258 -22.17 -20.75 -7.74
N LEU A 259 -20.84 -20.89 -7.67
CA LEU A 259 -20.09 -20.80 -6.42
C LEU A 259 -20.27 -19.42 -5.77
N LYS A 260 -20.05 -18.35 -6.55
CA LYS A 260 -20.20 -16.96 -6.08
C LYS A 260 -21.62 -16.68 -5.56
N GLU A 261 -22.65 -17.14 -6.26
CA GLU A 261 -24.03 -16.96 -5.82
C GLU A 261 -24.34 -17.68 -4.51
N LYS A 262 -23.88 -18.92 -4.35
CA LYS A 262 -24.13 -19.70 -3.13
C LYS A 262 -23.35 -19.17 -1.92
N VAL A 263 -22.10 -18.79 -2.13
CA VAL A 263 -21.25 -18.21 -1.09
C VAL A 263 -21.79 -16.85 -0.62
N MET A 264 -22.29 -16.02 -1.53
CA MET A 264 -22.95 -14.74 -1.17
C MET A 264 -24.29 -14.95 -0.46
N LYS A 265 -25.05 -16.01 -0.79
CA LYS A 265 -26.27 -16.37 -0.05
C LYS A 265 -25.98 -16.85 1.36
N TRP A 266 -24.85 -17.54 1.56
CA TRP A 266 -24.39 -17.99 2.88
C TRP A 266 -23.88 -16.82 3.76
N VAL A 267 -23.17 -15.84 3.20
CA VAL A 267 -22.56 -14.78 4.01
C VAL A 267 -23.57 -13.84 4.68
N MET A 268 -24.74 -13.62 4.06
CA MET A 268 -25.79 -12.75 4.58
C MET A 268 -26.37 -13.19 5.94
N PRO A 269 -26.85 -14.44 6.12
CA PRO A 269 -27.33 -14.91 7.42
C PRO A 269 -26.22 -14.97 8.46
N VAL A 270 -25.00 -15.35 8.09
CA VAL A 270 -23.85 -15.43 9.01
C VAL A 270 -23.46 -14.07 9.56
N MET A 271 -23.40 -13.03 8.71
CA MET A 271 -23.16 -11.66 9.17
C MET A 271 -24.29 -11.17 10.09
N THR A 272 -25.54 -11.49 9.75
CA THR A 272 -26.70 -11.10 10.56
C THR A 272 -26.67 -11.79 11.94
N GLY A 273 -26.31 -13.07 11.98
CA GLY A 273 -26.12 -13.84 13.21
C GLY A 273 -24.94 -13.36 14.04
N ALA A 274 -23.83 -12.95 13.42
CA ALA A 274 -22.69 -12.36 14.10
C ALA A 274 -23.02 -10.97 14.70
N MET A 275 -23.74 -10.13 13.96
CA MET A 275 -24.23 -8.84 14.45
C MET A 275 -25.21 -8.99 15.62
N ALA A 276 -26.15 -9.94 15.53
CA ALA A 276 -27.09 -10.24 16.62
C ALA A 276 -26.40 -10.71 17.91
N ARG A 277 -25.20 -11.29 17.80
CA ARG A 277 -24.35 -11.71 18.92
C ARG A 277 -23.39 -10.61 19.42
N GLY A 278 -23.54 -9.37 18.92
CA GLY A 278 -22.74 -8.22 19.34
C GLY A 278 -21.37 -8.09 18.66
N LEU A 279 -21.10 -8.88 17.61
CA LEU A 279 -19.82 -8.91 16.89
C LEU A 279 -19.82 -8.00 15.64
N TYR A 280 -20.34 -6.78 15.78
CA TYR A 280 -20.51 -5.83 14.66
C TYR A 280 -19.20 -5.53 13.92
N GLU A 281 -18.08 -5.47 14.64
CA GLU A 281 -16.76 -5.19 14.06
C GLU A 281 -16.16 -6.36 13.26
N GLN A 282 -16.74 -7.56 13.36
CA GLN A 282 -16.25 -8.75 12.63
C GLN A 282 -16.97 -8.98 11.31
N ALA A 283 -18.17 -8.42 11.12
CA ALA A 283 -18.93 -8.50 9.87
C ALA A 283 -18.15 -8.08 8.61
N PRO A 284 -17.43 -6.94 8.59
CA PRO A 284 -16.62 -6.57 7.42
C PRO A 284 -15.46 -7.54 7.16
N LYS A 285 -14.89 -8.16 8.20
CA LYS A 285 -13.80 -9.15 8.05
C LYS A 285 -14.29 -10.49 7.53
N ILE A 286 -15.51 -10.90 7.90
CA ILE A 286 -16.18 -12.08 7.34
C ILE A 286 -16.43 -11.86 5.84
N MET A 287 -16.91 -10.68 5.44
CA MET A 287 -17.11 -10.32 4.02
C MET A 287 -15.79 -10.32 3.24
N GLU A 288 -14.71 -9.77 3.81
CA GLU A 288 -13.38 -9.76 3.17
C GLU A 288 -12.82 -11.17 2.98
N PHE A 289 -13.01 -12.05 3.98
CA PHE A 289 -12.59 -13.45 3.88
C PHE A 289 -13.34 -14.18 2.77
N VAL A 290 -14.66 -13.95 2.68
CA VAL A 290 -15.53 -14.59 1.70
C VAL A 290 -15.26 -14.09 0.28
N THR A 291 -15.01 -12.80 0.10
CA THR A 291 -14.66 -12.24 -1.22
C THR A 291 -13.36 -12.80 -1.76
N LYS A 292 -12.36 -13.01 -0.90
CA LYS A 292 -11.09 -13.70 -1.25
C LYS A 292 -11.26 -15.18 -1.62
N LEU A 293 -12.36 -15.83 -1.24
CA LEU A 293 -12.64 -17.23 -1.60
C LEU A 293 -13.28 -17.40 -2.99
N ILE A 294 -13.84 -16.32 -3.54
CA ILE A 294 -14.60 -16.33 -4.81
C ILE A 294 -13.91 -15.55 -5.94
N GLU A 295 -12.76 -14.94 -5.67
CA GLU A 295 -11.83 -14.36 -6.65
C GLU A 295 -10.99 -15.47 -7.33
#